data_AF-A0A937P4J7-F1
#
_entry.id   AF-A0A937P4J7-F1
#
_cell.length_a   1.000
_cell.length_b   1.000
_cell.length_c   1.000
_cell.angle_alpha   90.00
_cell.angle_beta   90.00
_cell.angle_gamma   90.00
#
_symmetry.space_group_name_H-M   'P 1'
#
loop_
_entity.id
_entity.type
_entity.pdbx_description
1 polymer ?
#
loop_
_entity_poly.entity_id
_entity_poly.type
_entity_poly.pdbx_seq_one_letter_code
_entity_poly.pdbx_strand_id
1 'polypeptide(L)' 'MGKCRNKEEIIIEQCNHCGRKVHFGSGLFVNRVWDFNDIITRIDNGLKFPLGDFVCWECDEKNSDSEY' A
#
# COMPACT_ATOMS: atom_id res chain seq x y z
N MET A 1 30.07 16.91 10.05
CA MET A 1 29.33 16.70 8.79
C MET A 1 28.78 15.28 8.80
N GLY A 2 27.56 15.10 9.33
CA GLY A 2 26.91 13.79 9.36
C GLY A 2 26.38 13.45 7.99
N LYS A 3 26.81 12.32 7.42
CA LYS A 3 26.24 11.78 6.18
C LYS A 3 24.79 11.37 6.47
N CYS A 4 23.82 12.16 6.04
CA CYS A 4 22.42 11.74 6.02
C CYS A 4 22.33 10.54 5.07
N ARG A 5 21.97 9.37 5.61
CA ARG A 5 21.88 8.11 4.87
C ARG A 5 20.81 8.25 3.81
N ASN A 6 21.17 8.08 2.53
CA ASN A 6 20.22 7.67 1.50
C ASN A 6 19.75 6.26 1.89
N LYS A 7 18.65 6.17 2.64
CA LYS A 7 17.85 4.94 2.63
C LYS A 7 17.13 4.98 1.30
N GLU A 8 17.60 4.17 0.35
CA GLU A 8 16.73 3.77 -0.76
C GLU A 8 15.53 3.10 -0.10
N GLU A 9 14.40 3.80 -0.04
CA GLU A 9 13.15 3.24 0.44
C GLU A 9 12.78 2.14 -0.55
N ILE A 10 12.95 0.89 -0.11
CA ILE A 10 12.55 -0.28 -0.90
C ILE A 10 11.03 -0.22 -0.97
N ILE A 11 10.51 0.19 -2.13
CA ILE A 11 9.07 0.20 -2.41
C ILE A 11 8.58 -1.25 -2.45
N ILE A 12 7.63 -1.58 -1.61
CA ILE A 12 6.97 -2.88 -1.54
C ILE A 12 5.72 -2.82 -2.41
N GLU A 13 5.83 -3.32 -3.65
CA GLU A 13 4.75 -3.40 -4.64
C GLU A 13 3.67 -4.44 -4.28
N GLN A 14 3.02 -4.24 -3.14
CA GLN A 14 2.00 -5.10 -2.56
C GLN A 14 0.84 -4.28 -2.02
N CYS A 15 -0.38 -4.83 -2.13
CA CYS A 15 -1.55 -4.26 -1.48
C CYS A 15 -1.50 -4.45 0.04
N ASN A 16 -1.61 -3.37 0.81
CA ASN A 16 -1.62 -3.36 2.26
C ASN A 16 -2.88 -4.00 2.91
N HIS A 17 -3.99 -4.10 2.17
CA HIS A 17 -5.24 -4.73 2.63
C HIS A 17 -5.29 -6.24 2.37
N CYS A 18 -4.85 -6.68 1.19
CA CYS A 18 -5.05 -8.07 0.73
C CYS A 18 -3.77 -8.84 0.40
N GLY A 19 -2.60 -8.19 0.43
CA GLY A 19 -1.31 -8.83 0.22
C GLY A 19 -1.03 -9.24 -1.23
N ARG A 20 -1.94 -8.94 -2.17
CA ARG A 20 -1.69 -9.21 -3.59
C ARG A 20 -0.57 -8.32 -4.10
N LYS A 21 0.29 -8.92 -4.91
CA LYS A 21 1.34 -8.21 -5.65
C LYS A 21 0.70 -7.28 -6.66
N VAL A 22 1.16 -6.04 -6.73
CA VAL A 22 0.65 -5.03 -7.67
C VAL A 22 1.64 -4.71 -8.79
N HIS A 23 2.64 -5.57 -9.07
CA HIS A 23 3.71 -5.37 -10.08
C HIS A 23 3.22 -4.90 -11.46
N PHE A 24 4.07 -4.16 -12.18
CA PHE A 24 3.82 -3.65 -13.54
C PHE A 24 3.42 -4.79 -14.48
N GLY A 25 2.27 -4.61 -15.16
CA GLY A 25 1.73 -5.58 -16.12
C GLY A 25 0.78 -6.65 -15.55
N SER A 26 0.48 -6.65 -14.24
CA SER A 26 -0.38 -7.67 -13.61
C SER A 26 -1.90 -7.51 -13.84
N GLY A 27 -2.35 -6.46 -14.55
CA GLY A 27 -3.77 -6.16 -14.75
C GLY A 27 -4.47 -5.54 -13.54
N LEU A 28 -3.98 -5.79 -12.31
CA LEU A 28 -4.42 -5.12 -11.07
C LEU A 28 -3.87 -3.69 -10.92
N PHE A 29 -3.16 -3.22 -11.93
CA PHE A 29 -2.30 -2.04 -11.90
C PHE A 29 -3.06 -0.71 -12.09
N VAL A 30 -4.28 -0.75 -12.63
CA VAL A 30 -4.96 0.44 -13.13
C VAL A 30 -5.17 1.50 -12.04
N ASN A 31 -5.34 1.09 -10.77
CA ASN A 31 -5.37 1.98 -9.60
C ASN A 31 -4.37 1.52 -8.53
N ARG A 32 -3.06 1.69 -8.78
CA ARG A 32 -2.07 1.71 -7.70
C ARG A 32 -2.23 2.98 -6.88
N VAL A 33 -3.06 2.92 -5.85
CA VAL A 33 -3.19 4.04 -4.91
C VAL A 33 -2.09 3.88 -3.86
N TRP A 34 -1.15 4.84 -3.81
CA TRP A 34 -0.14 4.87 -2.76
C TRP A 34 -0.82 5.10 -1.40
N ASP A 35 -0.48 4.27 -0.42
CA ASP A 35 -0.81 4.54 0.97
C ASP A 35 0.37 5.25 1.64
N PHE A 36 0.22 6.53 1.96
CA PHE A 36 1.27 7.31 2.60
C PHE A 36 1.31 7.18 4.14
N ASN A 37 0.42 6.37 4.73
CA ASN A 37 0.51 6.06 6.15
C ASN A 37 1.80 5.27 6.44
N ASP A 38 2.42 5.55 7.58
CA ASP A 38 3.54 4.74 8.07
C ASP A 38 3.04 3.37 8.56
N ILE A 39 3.98 2.43 8.75
CA ILE A 39 3.66 1.05 9.13
C ILE A 39 2.87 0.98 10.45
N ILE A 40 3.14 1.85 11.43
CA ILE A 40 2.44 1.85 12.72
C ILE A 40 0.99 2.28 12.51
N THR A 41 0.77 3.39 11.79
CA THR A 41 -0.58 3.85 11.43
C THR A 41 -1.37 2.77 10.67
N ARG A 42 -0.72 2.02 9.76
CA ARG A 42 -1.35 0.91 9.04
C ARG A 42 -1.74 -0.26 9.98
N ILE A 43 -0.91 -0.57 10.98
CA ILE A 43 -1.22 -1.59 12.00
C ILE A 43 -2.41 -1.13 12.85
N ASP A 44 -2.41 0.13 13.29
CA ASP A 44 -3.47 0.72 14.11
C ASP A 44 -4.81 0.77 13.37
N ASN A 45 -4.78 0.98 12.04
CA ASN A 45 -5.95 0.88 11.15
C ASN A 45 -6.41 -0.57 10.90
N GLY A 46 -5.75 -1.58 11.46
CA GLY A 46 -6.11 -3.00 11.32
C GLY A 46 -5.79 -3.60 9.95
N LEU A 47 -4.84 -3.02 9.21
CA LEU A 47 -4.45 -3.57 7.91
C LEU A 47 -3.73 -4.91 8.08
N LYS A 48 -4.12 -5.91 7.27
CA LYS A 48 -3.58 -7.28 7.36
C LYS A 48 -2.17 -7.40 6.80
N PHE A 49 -1.78 -6.53 5.88
CA PHE A 49 -0.47 -6.54 5.21
C PHE A 49 0.21 -5.17 5.29
N PRO A 50 0.49 -4.64 6.50
CA PRO A 50 0.89 -3.25 6.71
C PRO A 50 2.23 -2.86 6.07
N LEU A 51 3.02 -3.85 5.61
CA LEU A 51 4.26 -3.63 4.87
C LEU A 51 4.04 -3.27 3.40
N GLY A 52 2.88 -3.55 2.81
CA GLY A 52 2.59 -3.16 1.43
C GLY A 52 2.42 -1.65 1.29
N ASP A 53 2.90 -1.06 0.19
CA ASP A 53 2.83 0.39 -0.02
C ASP A 53 1.63 0.87 -0.82
N PHE A 54 0.78 -0.05 -1.28
CA PHE A 54 -0.31 0.28 -2.19
C PHE A 54 -1.66 -0.24 -1.68
N VAL A 55 -2.74 0.33 -2.19
CA VAL A 55 -4.09 -0.25 -2.19
C VAL A 55 -4.39 -0.70 -3.63
N CYS A 56 -4.86 -1.93 -3.82
CA CYS A 56 -5.29 -2.40 -5.14
C CYS A 56 -6.73 -1.95 -5.43
N TRP A 57 -7.10 -1.88 -6.70
CA TRP A 57 -8.43 -1.44 -7.14
C TRP A 57 -9.58 -2.19 -6.45
N GLU A 58 -9.48 -3.51 -6.23
CA GLU A 58 -10.53 -4.28 -5.55
C GLU A 58 -10.73 -3.86 -4.09
N CYS A 59 -9.66 -3.43 -3.40
CA CYS A 59 -9.73 -2.97 -2.02
C CYS A 59 -10.12 -1.49 -1.94
N ASP A 60 -9.76 -0.70 -2.96
CA ASP A 60 -10.15 0.69 -3.11
C ASP A 60 -11.67 0.81 -3.36
N GLU A 61 -12.21 0.05 -4.32
CA GLU A 61 -13.65 0.03 -4.61
C GLU A 61 -14.49 -0.46 -3.42
N LYS A 62 -14.03 -1.49 -2.70
CA LYS A 62 -14.75 -2.01 -1.52
C LYS A 62 -14.85 -1.01 -0.37
N ASN A 63 -13.91 -0.06 -0.26
CA ASN A 63 -14.03 1.02 0.72
C ASN A 63 -15.02 2.11 0.28
N SER A 64 -15.32 2.21 -1.01
CA SER A 64 -16.29 3.17 -1.54
C SER A 64 -17.75 2.74 -1.31
N ASP A 65 -18.01 1.44 -1.11
CA ASP A 65 -19.37 0.88 -1.01
C ASP A 65 -19.95 0.90 0.42
N SER A 66 -19.20 1.37 1.43
CA SER A 66 -19.65 1.39 2.84
C SER A 66 -20.24 2.73 3.32
N GLU A 67 -20.46 3.71 2.44
CA GLU A 67 -21.11 4.99 2.78
C GLU A 67 -22.49 5.14 2.11
N TYR A 68 -23.45 4.27 2.40
CA TYR A 68 -24.89 4.56 2.24
C TYR A 68 -25.75 3.84 3.27
#